data_AF-A0A973HYU2-F1
#
_entry.id   AF-A0A973HYU2-F1
#
_cell.length_a   1.000
_cell.length_b   1.000
_cell.length_c   1.000
_cell.angle_alpha   90.00
_cell.angle_beta   90.00
_cell.angle_gamma   90.00
#
_symmetry.space_group_name_H-M   'P 1'
#
loop_
_entity.id
_entity.type
_entity.pdbx_description
1 polymer ?
#
loop_
_entity_poly.entity_id
_entity_poly.type
_entity_poly.pdbx_seq_one_letter_code
_entity_poly.pdbx_strand_id
1 'polypeptide(L)'
;GAATILLLTALTRTGTRERVGGDHHLPALIVVVITGSVLIHGTSALPSFGDPQAPAQIHIAPRYLSQDIGKVYQKSPDGVITRDFDDHVPNTVTAVLTAYRGYDTMFETVVIFSAGVCLVLLLRPRPRNGNSISRGAPR
;
A
#
# COMPACT_ATOMS: atom_id res chain seq x y z
N GLY A 1 -9.10 -7.44 7.06
CA GLY A 1 -8.62 -6.14 6.53
C GLY A 1 -9.28 -5.84 5.19
N ALA A 2 -8.99 -4.69 4.57
CA ALA A 2 -9.59 -4.29 3.29
C ALA A 2 -9.41 -5.35 2.18
N ALA A 3 -8.22 -5.96 2.08
CA ALA A 3 -7.95 -7.05 1.12
C ALA A 3 -8.86 -8.27 1.32
N THR A 4 -9.18 -8.64 2.57
CA THR A 4 -10.10 -9.74 2.87
C THR A 4 -11.51 -9.42 2.36
N ILE A 5 -11.98 -8.18 2.56
CA ILE A 5 -13.31 -7.75 2.09
C ILE A 5 -13.34 -7.76 0.56
N LEU A 6 -12.31 -7.24 -0.10
CA LEU A 6 -12.21 -7.25 -1.56
C LEU A 6 -12.14 -8.67 -2.13
N LEU A 7 -11.37 -9.56 -1.50
CA LEU A 7 -11.27 -10.97 -1.86
C LEU A 7 -12.62 -11.68 -1.72
N LEU A 8 -13.30 -11.53 -0.58
CA LEU A 8 -14.63 -12.12 -0.38
C LEU A 8 -15.64 -11.55 -1.37
N THR A 9 -15.60 -10.25 -1.65
CA THR A 9 -16.45 -9.61 -2.67
C THR A 9 -16.19 -10.22 -4.05
N ALA A 10 -14.92 -10.39 -4.43
CA ALA A 10 -14.57 -11.06 -5.68
C ALA A 10 -15.09 -12.51 -5.70
N LEU A 11 -14.92 -13.27 -4.61
CA LEU A 11 -15.39 -14.65 -4.49
C LEU A 11 -16.92 -14.77 -4.60
N THR A 12 -17.70 -13.82 -4.06
CA THR A 12 -19.15 -13.80 -4.24
C THR A 12 -19.58 -13.58 -5.69
N ARG A 13 -18.69 -13.02 -6.53
CA ARG A 13 -18.95 -12.70 -7.94
C ARG A 13 -18.30 -13.68 -8.91
N THR A 14 -17.31 -14.48 -8.49
CA THR A 14 -16.67 -15.53 -9.29
C THR A 14 -17.39 -16.87 -9.13
N GLY A 15 -17.32 -17.74 -10.15
CA GLY A 15 -17.91 -19.07 -10.09
C GLY A 15 -17.27 -19.96 -9.01
N THR A 16 -18.05 -20.89 -8.45
CA THR A 16 -17.61 -21.81 -7.39
C THR A 16 -16.71 -22.95 -7.85
N ARG A 17 -16.54 -23.12 -9.17
CA ARG A 17 -15.67 -24.15 -9.75
C ARG A 17 -14.42 -23.51 -10.32
N GLU A 18 -13.28 -24.00 -9.84
CA GLU A 18 -11.98 -23.73 -10.44
C GLU A 18 -11.89 -24.38 -11.82
N ARG A 19 -11.27 -23.67 -12.77
CA ARG A 19 -11.02 -24.21 -14.10
C ARG A 19 -9.99 -25.33 -13.97
N VAL A 20 -10.29 -26.50 -14.54
CA VAL A 20 -9.37 -27.66 -14.52
C VAL A 20 -8.02 -27.20 -15.08
N GLY A 21 -6.99 -27.15 -14.24
CA GLY A 21 -5.65 -26.66 -14.58
C GLY A 21 -4.92 -27.67 -15.47
N GLY A 22 -4.12 -27.15 -16.41
CA GLY A 22 -3.16 -27.96 -17.16
C GLY A 22 -1.95 -28.35 -16.31
N ASP A 23 -1.10 -29.21 -16.87
CA ASP A 23 0.09 -29.78 -16.22
C ASP A 23 0.96 -28.74 -15.51
N HIS A 24 1.69 -29.17 -14.47
CA HIS A 24 2.57 -28.32 -13.70
C HIS A 24 3.60 -27.59 -14.60
N HIS A 25 3.59 -26.26 -14.56
CA HIS A 25 4.53 -25.43 -15.31
C HIS A 25 5.91 -25.41 -14.64
N LEU A 26 6.68 -26.48 -14.86
CA LEU A 26 8.07 -26.62 -14.41
C LEU A 26 8.98 -25.40 -14.71
N PRO A 27 8.90 -24.73 -15.88
CA PRO A 27 9.68 -23.50 -16.10
C PRO A 27 9.28 -22.36 -15.16
N ALA A 28 7.99 -22.21 -14.83
CA ALA A 28 7.54 -21.19 -13.89
C ALA A 28 8.08 -21.47 -12.47
N LEU A 29 8.11 -22.74 -12.06
CA LEU A 29 8.69 -23.14 -10.78
C LEU A 29 10.19 -22.81 -10.71
N ILE A 30 10.94 -23.11 -11.77
CA ILE A 30 12.37 -22.78 -11.86
C ILE A 30 12.57 -21.26 -11.70
N VAL A 31 11.80 -20.44 -12.40
CA VAL A 31 11.89 -18.97 -12.30
C VAL A 31 11.63 -18.49 -10.86
N VAL A 32 10.62 -19.03 -10.19
CA VAL A 32 10.31 -18.66 -8.79
C VAL A 32 11.45 -19.06 -7.85
N VAL A 33 11.99 -20.28 -7.99
CA VAL A 33 13.09 -20.75 -7.14
C VAL A 33 14.36 -19.93 -7.36
N ILE A 34 14.69 -19.61 -8.61
CA ILE A 34 15.82 -18.73 -8.93
C ILE A 34 15.60 -17.35 -8.32
N THR A 35 14.44 -16.74 -8.53
CA THR A 35 14.11 -15.42 -8.00
C THR A 35 14.18 -15.39 -6.48
N GLY A 36 13.59 -16.39 -5.81
CA GLY A 36 13.67 -16.54 -4.35
C GLY A 36 15.10 -16.69 -3.86
N SER A 37 15.93 -17.49 -4.55
CA SER A 37 17.34 -17.68 -4.21
C SER A 37 18.14 -16.38 -4.34
N VAL A 38 17.87 -15.58 -5.38
CA VAL A 38 18.48 -14.25 -5.57
C VAL A 38 18.10 -13.30 -4.43
N LEU A 39 16.83 -13.28 -4.00
CA LEU A 39 16.39 -12.45 -2.87
C LEU A 39 17.04 -12.86 -1.55
N ILE A 40 17.18 -14.17 -1.30
CA ILE A 40 17.90 -14.70 -0.12
C ILE A 40 19.36 -14.28 -0.17
N HIS A 41 20.01 -14.40 -1.33
CA HIS A 41 21.39 -13.96 -1.51
C HIS A 41 21.54 -12.46 -1.27
N GLY A 42 20.62 -11.63 -1.79
CA GLY A 42 20.62 -10.18 -1.54
C GLY A 42 20.49 -9.82 -0.06
N THR A 43 19.80 -10.64 0.73
CA THR A 43 19.68 -10.44 2.19
C THR A 43 21.03 -10.57 2.91
N SER A 44 21.95 -11.40 2.39
CA SER A 44 23.29 -11.54 2.97
C SER A 44 24.16 -10.28 2.85
N ALA A 45 23.82 -9.36 1.94
CA ALA A 45 24.51 -8.08 1.77
C ALA A 45 23.99 -6.98 2.73
N LEU A 46 22.96 -7.25 3.52
CA LEU A 46 22.45 -6.30 4.51
C LEU A 46 23.35 -6.29 5.76
N PRO A 47 23.47 -5.14 6.46
CA PRO A 47 24.16 -5.08 7.75
C PRO A 47 23.60 -6.11 8.73
N SER A 48 24.48 -6.66 9.58
CA SER A 48 24.04 -7.60 10.61
C SER A 48 23.00 -6.94 11.52
N PHE A 49 22.02 -7.72 11.95
CA PHE A 49 20.98 -7.24 12.85
C PHE A 49 21.60 -6.65 14.13
N GLY A 50 21.22 -5.42 14.48
CA GLY A 50 21.71 -4.73 15.67
C GLY A 50 23.10 -4.10 15.54
N ASP A 51 23.71 -4.07 14.34
CA ASP A 51 24.99 -3.39 14.12
C ASP A 51 24.90 -1.88 14.41
N PRO A 52 25.62 -1.35 15.42
CA PRO A 52 25.63 0.08 15.72
C PRO A 52 26.23 0.94 14.60
N GLN A 53 27.04 0.34 13.73
CA GLN A 53 27.67 1.00 12.58
C GLN A 53 26.83 0.84 11.29
N ALA A 54 25.63 0.28 11.37
CA ALA A 54 24.74 0.18 10.23
C ALA A 54 24.48 1.57 9.62
N PRO A 55 24.62 1.77 8.29
CA PRO A 55 24.48 3.07 7.63
C PRO A 55 23.18 3.81 7.96
N ALA A 56 22.07 3.08 8.13
CA ALA A 56 20.78 3.64 8.50
C ALA A 56 20.77 4.27 9.91
N GLN A 57 21.50 3.69 10.88
CA GLN A 57 21.60 4.15 12.26
C GLN A 57 22.50 5.38 12.40
N ILE A 58 23.58 5.46 11.62
CA ILE A 58 24.55 6.56 11.72
C ILE A 58 24.16 7.80 10.91
N HIS A 59 23.54 7.63 9.74
CA HIS A 59 23.30 8.76 8.84
C HIS A 59 21.88 9.32 8.92
N ILE A 60 20.86 8.45 9.01
CA ILE A 60 19.47 8.87 8.78
C ILE A 60 18.69 8.91 10.09
N ALA A 61 18.90 7.94 10.98
CA ALA A 61 18.20 7.91 12.27
C ALA A 61 18.39 9.19 13.10
N PRO A 62 19.60 9.75 13.29
CA PRO A 62 19.77 10.96 14.11
C PRO A 62 19.04 12.17 13.52
N ARG A 63 19.04 12.29 12.18
CA ARG A 63 18.36 13.35 11.41
C ARG A 63 16.84 13.30 11.56
N TYR A 64 16.25 12.11 11.63
CA TYR A 64 14.81 11.94 11.82
C TYR A 64 14.39 12.08 13.28
N LEU A 65 15.25 11.68 14.22
CA LEU A 65 15.01 11.84 15.66
C LEU A 65 15.08 13.30 16.11
N SER A 66 15.93 14.13 15.49
CA SER A 66 16.01 15.56 15.83
C SER A 66 14.77 16.36 15.40
N GLN A 67 13.96 15.80 14.49
CA GLN A 67 12.73 16.39 13.91
C GLN A 67 12.85 17.89 13.59
N ASP A 68 13.98 18.35 13.08
CA ASP A 68 14.20 19.78 12.81
C ASP A 68 13.28 20.35 11.74
N ILE A 69 12.70 19.48 10.90
CA ILE A 69 11.74 19.83 9.85
C ILE A 69 10.33 19.52 10.38
N GLY A 70 9.50 20.55 10.57
CA GLY A 70 8.14 20.40 11.12
C GLY A 70 7.98 20.86 12.58
N LYS A 71 9.02 21.43 13.21
CA LYS A 71 8.89 22.15 14.48
C LYS A 71 7.91 23.30 14.31
N VAL A 72 6.75 23.17 14.92
CA VAL A 72 5.79 24.27 15.03
C VAL A 72 6.28 25.12 16.17
N TYR A 73 6.86 26.28 15.88
CA TYR A 73 7.10 27.31 16.90
C TYR A 73 5.72 27.83 17.35
N GLN A 74 5.07 27.10 18.26
CA GLN A 74 3.77 27.47 18.78
C GLN A 74 3.99 28.61 19.79
N LYS A 75 4.00 29.85 19.29
CA LYS A 75 3.89 31.02 20.18
C LYS A 75 2.46 31.05 20.70
N SER A 76 2.27 30.58 21.93
CA SER A 76 0.98 30.61 22.61
C SER A 76 0.41 32.04 22.59
N PRO A 77 -0.85 32.26 22.14
CA PRO A 77 -1.47 33.59 22.07
C PRO A 77 -1.47 34.34 23.42
N ASP A 78 -1.43 33.58 24.51
CA ASP A 78 -1.60 34.06 25.88
C ASP A 78 -0.26 34.33 26.59
N GLY A 79 0.87 34.20 25.88
CA GLY A 79 2.23 34.37 26.43
C GLY A 79 2.71 33.22 27.33
N VAL A 80 1.84 32.25 27.63
CA VAL A 80 2.18 31.04 28.40
C VAL A 80 2.77 30.00 27.45
N ILE A 81 4.08 29.80 27.48
CA ILE A 81 4.76 28.75 26.71
C ILE A 81 4.45 27.39 27.35
N THR A 82 3.38 26.71 26.91
CA THR A 82 3.13 25.31 27.23
C THR A 82 3.95 24.43 26.28
N ARG A 83 5.19 24.09 26.65
CA ARG A 83 6.00 23.13 25.90
C ARG A 83 5.58 21.71 26.28
N ASP A 84 4.56 21.18 25.61
CA ASP A 84 4.15 19.79 25.89
C ASP A 84 5.16 18.78 25.32
N PHE A 85 5.98 19.14 24.31
CA PHE A 85 6.98 18.26 23.69
C PHE A 85 8.17 18.99 23.02
N ASP A 86 8.64 20.13 23.55
CA ASP A 86 9.73 20.92 22.91
C ASP A 86 9.53 21.23 21.42
N ASP A 87 8.29 21.48 20.99
CA ASP A 87 7.87 21.69 19.59
C ASP A 87 8.05 20.47 18.65
N HIS A 88 8.26 19.27 19.21
CA HIS A 88 8.38 18.00 18.47
C HIS A 88 7.01 17.31 18.28
N VAL A 89 6.90 16.48 17.25
CA VAL A 89 5.74 15.60 17.03
C VAL A 89 5.91 14.35 17.91
N PRO A 90 4.96 14.02 18.81
CA PRO A 90 5.12 12.94 19.79
C PRO A 90 5.41 11.56 19.19
N ASN A 91 4.94 11.30 17.96
CA ASN A 91 5.24 10.07 17.24
C ASN A 91 6.26 10.32 16.12
N THR A 92 7.45 9.76 16.28
CA THR A 92 8.55 9.86 15.31
C THR A 92 8.18 9.31 13.93
N VAL A 93 7.39 8.23 13.86
CA VAL A 93 6.99 7.65 12.56
C VAL A 93 6.06 8.61 11.82
N THR A 94 5.09 9.19 12.51
CA THR A 94 4.21 10.20 11.93
C THR A 94 5.00 11.43 11.49
N ALA A 95 6.00 11.85 12.26
CA ALA A 95 6.88 12.95 11.89
C ALA A 95 7.65 12.64 10.59
N VAL A 96 8.20 11.43 10.44
CA VAL A 96 8.92 11.02 9.23
C VAL A 96 7.98 10.95 8.03
N LEU A 97 6.83 10.29 8.17
CA LEU A 97 5.87 10.11 7.08
C LEU A 97 5.30 11.44 6.59
N THR A 98 5.06 12.40 7.48
CA THR A 98 4.47 13.70 7.12
C THR A 98 5.52 14.72 6.69
N ALA A 99 6.63 14.85 7.43
CA ALA A 99 7.60 15.95 7.23
C ALA A 99 8.81 15.59 6.35
N TYR A 100 9.22 14.31 6.30
CA TYR A 100 10.43 13.89 5.56
C TYR A 100 10.11 13.02 4.33
N ARG A 101 9.00 12.27 4.36
CA ARG A 101 8.57 11.35 3.29
C ARG A 101 7.11 11.59 2.87
N GLY A 102 6.61 12.81 3.05
CA GLY A 102 5.24 13.20 2.75
C GLY A 102 4.83 12.98 1.29
N TYR A 103 5.75 13.08 0.35
CA TYR A 103 5.46 12.80 -1.06
C TYR A 103 5.24 11.32 -1.35
N ASP A 104 5.99 10.42 -0.70
CA ASP A 104 5.84 8.97 -0.85
C ASP A 104 4.44 8.52 -0.38
N THR A 105 3.99 9.06 0.77
CA THR A 105 2.65 8.80 1.32
C THR A 105 1.55 9.48 0.51
N MET A 106 1.76 10.71 0.04
CA MET A 106 0.80 11.39 -0.84
C MET A 106 0.58 10.58 -2.11
N PHE A 107 1.63 10.12 -2.78
CA PHE A 107 1.47 9.32 -3.99
C PHE A 107 0.94 7.91 -3.71
N GLU A 108 1.25 7.29 -2.57
CA GLU A 108 0.59 6.06 -2.13
C GLU A 108 -0.93 6.24 -2.07
N THR A 109 -1.41 7.32 -1.44
CA THR A 109 -2.86 7.59 -1.38
C THR A 109 -3.49 7.86 -2.75
N VAL A 110 -2.77 8.54 -3.65
CA VAL A 110 -3.23 8.78 -5.05
C VAL A 110 -3.38 7.46 -5.80
N VAL A 111 -2.45 6.52 -5.64
CA VAL A 111 -2.52 5.20 -6.28
C VAL A 111 -3.70 4.40 -5.74
N ILE A 112 -3.89 4.36 -4.42
CA ILE A 112 -5.02 3.66 -3.78
C ILE A 112 -6.36 4.28 -4.21
N PHE A 113 -6.45 5.61 -4.24
CA PHE A 113 -7.64 6.33 -4.70
C PHE A 113 -7.96 5.98 -6.16
N SER A 114 -6.95 6.00 -7.03
CA SER A 114 -7.08 5.67 -8.46
C SER A 114 -7.54 4.20 -8.66
N ALA A 115 -6.98 3.26 -7.90
CA ALA A 115 -7.42 1.86 -7.90
C ALA A 115 -8.88 1.72 -7.44
N GLY A 116 -9.29 2.48 -6.42
CA GLY A 116 -10.68 2.55 -5.94
C GLY A 116 -11.65 3.07 -7.01
N VAL A 117 -11.30 4.17 -7.69
CA VAL A 117 -12.11 4.72 -8.80
C VAL A 117 -12.22 3.71 -9.95
N CYS A 118 -11.12 3.06 -10.32
CA CYS A 118 -11.11 2.02 -11.35
C CYS A 118 -12.06 0.86 -10.99
N LEU A 119 -12.02 0.40 -9.74
CA LEU A 119 -12.92 -0.65 -9.25
C LEU A 119 -14.40 -0.25 -9.35
N VAL A 120 -14.77 0.97 -8.95
CA VAL A 120 -16.15 1.47 -9.05
C VAL A 120 -16.62 1.50 -10.52
N LEU A 121 -15.76 1.96 -11.43
CA LEU A 121 -16.07 2.01 -12.86
C LEU A 121 -16.24 0.61 -13.47
N LEU A 122 -15.40 -0.36 -13.09
CA LEU A 122 -15.49 -1.75 -13.57
C LEU A 122 -16.73 -2.49 -13.03
N LEU A 123 -17.16 -2.20 -11.80
CA LEU A 123 -18.31 -2.86 -11.19
C LEU A 123 -19.66 -2.27 -11.62
N ARG A 124 -19.66 -1.12 -12.32
CA ARG A 124 -20.88 -0.43 -12.79
C ARG A 124 -21.78 -1.37 -13.61
N PRO A 125 -23.06 -1.57 -13.22
CA PRO A 125 -23.99 -2.40 -13.99
C PRO A 125 -24.20 -1.86 -15.41
N ARG A 126 -24.10 -2.74 -16.42
CA ARG A 126 -24.38 -2.39 -17.81
C ARG A 126 -25.90 -2.34 -18.02
N PRO A 127 -26.45 -1.29 -18.64
CA PRO A 127 -27.88 -1.25 -18.97
C PRO A 127 -28.24 -2.45 -19.85
N ARG A 128 -29.25 -3.22 -19.44
CA ARG A 128 -29.76 -4.36 -20.21
C ARG A 128 -30.58 -3.80 -21.38
N ASN A 129 -30.00 -3.75 -22.58
CA ASN A 129 -30.74 -3.38 -23.79
C ASN A 129 -31.80 -4.46 -24.08
N GLY A 130 -33.05 -4.17 -23.72
CA GLY A 130 -34.20 -4.99 -24.01
C GLY A 130 -34.66 -4.82 -25.46
N ASN A 131 -33.98 -5.48 -26.40
CA ASN A 131 -34.55 -5.77 -27.72
C ASN A 131 -34.88 -7.26 -27.79
N SER A 132 -35.88 -7.69 -27.02
CA SER A 132 -36.63 -8.90 -27.37
C SER A 132 -37.57 -8.52 -28.49
N ILE A 133 -37.10 -8.69 -29.73
CA ILE A 133 -37.96 -8.70 -30.91
C ILE A 133 -38.98 -9.81 -30.67
N SER A 134 -40.23 -9.40 -30.44
CA SER A 134 -41.41 -10.27 -30.48
C SER A 134 -41.47 -10.88 -31.88
N ARG A 135 -40.93 -12.10 -32.02
CA ARG A 135 -41.26 -12.94 -33.17
C ARG A 135 -42.66 -13.48 -32.91
N GLY A 136 -43.63 -12.88 -33.57
CA GLY A 136 -44.97 -13.45 -33.71
C GLY A 136 -44.88 -14.86 -34.27
N ALA A 137 -45.55 -15.80 -33.61
CA ALA A 137 -45.89 -17.09 -34.19
C ALA A 137 -47.27 -16.94 -34.88
N PRO A 138 -47.41 -17.30 -36.16
CA PRO A 138 -48.72 -17.42 -36.79
C PRO A 138 -49.48 -18.64 -36.26
N ARG A 139 -50.80 -18.51 -36.36
CA ARG A 139 -51.91 -19.32 -35.83
C ARG A 139 -51.73 -20.83 -35.80
#